data_AF-A0A4S8NLW6-F1
#
_entry.id   AF-A0A4S8NLW6-F1
#
_cell.length_a   1.000
_cell.length_b   1.000
_cell.length_c   1.000
_cell.angle_alpha   90.00
_cell.angle_beta   90.00
_cell.angle_gamma   90.00
#
_symmetry.space_group_name_H-M   'P 1'
#
loop_
_entity.id
_entity.type
_entity.pdbx_description
1 polymer ?
#
loop_
_entity_poly.entity_id
_entity_poly.type
_entity_poly.pdbx_seq_one_letter_code
_entity_poly.pdbx_strand_id
1 'polypeptide(L)'
;MSAPTARLLFRIAALFNAGAVLLFLPVLGLADRAGLEGAPTGTTFEYVGIAAVGIFGVGYWIAAAAPERHRDIVWLGLAGKVLAVSIVISNLVEGDVNGRLAAVVAGDIVFCVLFTWYLASNRPATDTSAPAPSTAAQRSARA
;
A
#
# COMPACT_ATOMS: atom_id res chain seq x y z
N MET A 1 -12.71 10.90 -3.78
CA MET A 1 -12.52 11.02 -2.32
C MET A 1 -12.07 12.44 -2.01
N SER A 2 -12.64 13.10 -1.00
CA SER A 2 -12.25 14.46 -0.63
C SER A 2 -10.82 14.50 -0.08
N ALA A 3 -10.15 15.65 -0.18
CA ALA A 3 -8.78 15.80 0.31
C ALA A 3 -8.66 15.50 1.83
N PRO A 4 -9.52 16.01 2.74
CA PRO A 4 -9.43 15.70 4.16
C PRO A 4 -9.56 14.20 4.46
N THR A 5 -10.52 13.52 3.81
CA THR A 5 -10.72 12.07 3.96
C THR A 5 -9.51 11.28 3.47
N ALA A 6 -8.92 11.66 2.33
CA ALA A 6 -7.72 11.02 1.81
C ALA A 6 -6.53 11.18 2.77
N ARG A 7 -6.32 12.38 3.31
CA ARG A 7 -5.25 12.63 4.30
C ARG A 7 -5.44 11.77 5.56
N LEU A 8 -6.67 11.66 6.06
CA LEU A 8 -6.99 10.82 7.21
C LEU A 8 -6.72 9.33 6.90
N LEU A 9 -7.18 8.83 5.74
CA LEU A 9 -6.94 7.47 5.29
C LEU A 9 -5.45 7.11 5.32
N PHE A 10 -4.60 7.95 4.73
CA PHE A 10 -3.16 7.67 4.66
C PHE A 10 -2.45 7.82 6.01
N ARG A 11 -2.93 8.67 6.92
CA ARG A 11 -2.44 8.70 8.31
C ARG A 11 -2.77 7.41 9.05
N ILE A 12 -4.00 6.92 8.92
CA ILE A 12 -4.43 5.66 9.53
C ILE A 12 -3.59 4.50 8.95
N ALA A 13 -3.37 4.48 7.63
CA ALA A 13 -2.52 3.49 6.99
C ALA A 13 -1.07 3.54 7.50
N ALA A 14 -0.51 4.74 7.70
CA ALA A 14 0.83 4.92 8.26
C ALA A 14 0.92 4.35 9.68
N LEU A 15 -0.04 4.70 10.54
CA LEU A 15 -0.09 4.23 11.93
C LEU A 15 -0.33 2.72 12.02
N PHE A 16 -1.16 2.17 11.13
CA PHE A 16 -1.38 0.72 11.04
C PHE A 16 -0.06 -0.02 10.74
N ASN A 17 0.73 0.45 9.77
CA ASN A 17 2.03 -0.16 9.47
C ASN A 17 3.04 0.03 10.60
N ALA A 18 3.07 1.20 11.25
CA ALA A 18 3.90 1.40 12.43
C ALA A 18 3.52 0.43 13.56
N GLY A 19 2.22 0.22 13.79
CA GLY A 19 1.70 -0.78 14.71
C GLY A 19 2.12 -2.20 14.32
N ALA A 20 2.03 -2.55 13.03
CA ALA A 20 2.49 -3.85 12.53
C ALA A 20 3.99 -4.06 12.75
N VAL A 21 4.83 -3.04 12.55
CA VAL A 21 6.26 -3.09 12.88
C VAL A 21 6.47 -3.42 14.36
N LEU A 22 5.77 -2.73 15.26
CA LEU A 22 5.88 -3.01 16.69
C LEU A 22 5.39 -4.42 17.04
N LEU A 23 4.27 -4.86 16.45
CA LEU A 23 3.70 -6.18 16.68
C LEU A 23 4.66 -7.29 16.24
N PHE A 24 5.27 -7.15 15.06
CA PHE A 24 6.13 -8.17 14.46
C PHE A 24 7.60 -8.07 14.83
N LEU A 25 8.03 -7.05 15.59
CA LEU A 25 9.41 -6.94 16.03
C LEU A 25 9.70 -8.02 17.10
N PRO A 26 10.56 -9.03 16.82
CA PRO A 26 10.66 -10.21 17.70
C PRO A 26 11.15 -9.88 19.11
N VAL A 27 12.02 -8.87 19.25
CA VAL A 27 12.54 -8.41 20.55
C VAL A 27 11.44 -7.93 21.51
N LEU A 28 10.27 -7.54 21.00
CA LEU A 28 9.14 -7.12 21.84
C LEU A 28 8.25 -8.29 22.27
N GLY A 29 8.32 -9.43 21.58
CA GLY A 29 7.53 -10.64 21.87
C GLY A 29 6.01 -10.43 21.82
N LEU A 30 5.52 -9.43 21.08
CA LEU A 30 4.09 -9.11 21.02
C LEU A 30 3.31 -10.13 20.17
N ALA A 31 3.86 -10.53 19.03
CA ALA A 31 3.27 -11.55 18.16
C ALA A 31 3.09 -12.89 18.89
N ASP A 32 4.10 -13.34 19.65
CA ASP A 32 4.04 -14.57 20.43
C ASP A 32 2.96 -14.51 21.52
N ARG A 33 2.88 -13.40 22.25
CA ARG A 33 1.83 -13.19 23.26
C ARG A 33 0.43 -13.15 22.67
N ALA A 34 0.30 -12.69 21.42
CA ALA A 34 -0.95 -12.73 20.66
C ALA A 34 -1.24 -14.12 20.05
N GLY A 35 -0.28 -15.05 20.09
CA GLY A 35 -0.38 -16.38 19.49
C GLY A 35 -0.44 -16.32 17.97
N LEU A 36 0.37 -15.47 17.35
CA LEU A 36 0.47 -15.36 15.88
C LEU A 36 1.49 -16.38 15.36
N GLU A 37 1.02 -17.58 15.05
CA GLU A 37 1.89 -18.62 14.48
C GLU A 37 2.33 -18.24 13.06
N GLY A 38 3.62 -18.46 12.77
CA GLY A 38 4.29 -18.07 11.53
C GLY A 38 4.65 -16.58 11.45
N ALA A 39 4.55 -15.84 12.56
CA ALA A 39 5.12 -14.50 12.67
C ALA A 39 6.67 -14.54 12.64
N PRO A 40 7.32 -13.42 12.25
CA PRO A 40 8.78 -13.30 12.26
C PRO A 40 9.45 -13.73 13.57
N THR A 41 10.53 -14.50 13.46
CA THR A 41 11.28 -15.04 14.61
C THR A 41 12.64 -14.37 14.85
N GLY A 42 13.14 -13.53 13.92
CA GLY A 42 14.35 -12.72 14.11
C GLY A 42 15.50 -13.01 13.15
N THR A 43 15.24 -13.65 12.03
CA THR A 43 16.21 -13.79 10.95
C THR A 43 16.46 -12.44 10.25
N THR A 44 17.63 -12.28 9.62
CA THR A 44 17.95 -11.06 8.87
C THR A 44 16.93 -10.76 7.77
N PHE A 45 16.45 -11.79 7.06
CA PHE A 45 15.47 -11.62 5.99
C PHE A 45 14.10 -11.17 6.51
N GLU A 46 13.66 -11.70 7.65
CA GLU A 46 12.44 -11.23 8.31
C GLU A 46 12.55 -9.76 8.76
N TYR A 47 13.70 -9.32 9.27
CA TYR A 47 13.92 -7.91 9.59
C TYR A 47 13.86 -7.00 8.37
N VAL A 48 14.28 -7.48 7.18
CA VAL A 48 14.08 -6.75 5.92
C VAL A 48 12.59 -6.60 5.62
N GLY A 49 11.80 -7.66 5.82
CA GLY A 49 10.33 -7.61 5.68
C GLY A 49 9.68 -6.60 6.62
N ILE A 50 10.06 -6.62 7.91
CA ILE A 50 9.58 -5.67 8.92
C ILE A 50 9.98 -4.24 8.54
N ALA A 51 11.22 -4.02 8.11
CA ALA A 51 11.69 -2.72 7.66
C ALA A 51 10.90 -2.22 6.43
N ALA A 52 10.59 -3.11 5.47
CA ALA A 52 9.76 -2.77 4.32
C ALA A 52 8.36 -2.30 4.75
N VAL A 53 7.71 -3.00 5.69
CA VAL A 53 6.43 -2.57 6.30
C VAL A 53 6.57 -1.17 6.91
N GLY A 54 7.66 -0.91 7.65
CA GLY A 54 7.95 0.41 8.19
C GLY A 54 8.11 1.50 7.13
N ILE A 55 8.82 1.20 6.04
CA ILE A 55 9.00 2.12 4.90
C ILE A 55 7.66 2.42 4.23
N PHE A 56 6.77 1.44 4.06
CA PHE A 56 5.42 1.70 3.59
C PHE A 56 4.67 2.65 4.53
N GLY A 57 4.81 2.45 5.85
CA GLY A 57 4.26 3.37 6.86
C GLY A 57 4.73 4.82 6.67
N VAL A 58 6.03 5.03 6.50
CA VAL A 58 6.62 6.35 6.19
C VAL A 58 6.09 6.90 4.87
N GLY A 59 6.01 6.06 3.83
CA GLY A 59 5.44 6.42 2.54
C GLY A 59 4.01 6.94 2.66
N TYR A 60 3.15 6.26 3.43
CA TYR A 60 1.78 6.70 3.67
C TYR A 60 1.72 8.00 4.47
N TRP A 61 2.65 8.22 5.40
CA TRP A 61 2.74 9.50 6.11
C TRP A 61 3.07 10.66 5.16
N ILE A 62 4.00 10.45 4.23
CA ILE A 62 4.34 11.41 3.16
C ILE A 62 3.12 11.64 2.25
N ALA A 63 2.47 10.56 1.80
CA ALA A 63 1.27 10.65 0.98
C ALA A 63 0.15 11.41 1.69
N ALA A 64 0.02 11.28 3.02
CA ALA A 64 -0.97 12.02 3.79
C ALA A 64 -0.75 13.55 3.79
N ALA A 65 0.47 14.04 3.57
CA ALA A 65 0.73 15.48 3.51
C ALA A 65 0.15 16.11 2.23
N ALA A 66 0.33 15.43 1.10
CA ALA A 66 -0.18 15.87 -0.21
C ALA A 66 -0.61 14.67 -1.07
N PRO A 67 -1.81 14.09 -0.83
CA PRO A 67 -2.24 12.84 -1.48
C PRO A 67 -2.17 12.87 -3.00
N GLU A 68 -2.59 13.98 -3.61
CA GLU A 68 -2.65 14.13 -5.07
C GLU A 68 -1.26 14.15 -5.71
N ARG A 69 -0.27 14.70 -5.01
CA ARG A 69 1.13 14.76 -5.48
C ARG A 69 1.85 13.42 -5.35
N HIS A 70 1.44 12.58 -4.41
CA HIS A 70 2.10 11.33 -4.05
C HIS A 70 1.30 10.09 -4.47
N ARG A 71 0.66 10.19 -5.64
CA ARG A 71 -0.20 9.13 -6.19
C ARG A 71 0.56 7.85 -6.52
N ASP A 72 1.81 7.99 -6.90
CA ASP A 72 2.80 6.94 -7.13
C ASP A 72 3.04 6.10 -5.87
N ILE A 73 3.19 6.75 -4.70
CA ILE A 73 3.31 6.06 -3.42
C ILE A 73 2.06 5.23 -3.12
N VAL A 74 0.86 5.74 -3.45
CA VAL A 74 -0.40 5.02 -3.24
C VAL A 74 -0.49 3.78 -4.14
N TRP A 75 -0.05 3.89 -5.41
CA TRP A 75 0.04 2.75 -6.31
C TRP A 75 1.01 1.68 -5.81
N LEU A 76 2.21 2.08 -5.40
CA LEU A 76 3.19 1.16 -4.83
C LEU A 76 2.66 0.49 -3.55
N GLY A 77 1.98 1.27 -2.70
CA GLY A 77 1.33 0.77 -1.51
C GLY A 77 0.23 -0.25 -1.78
N LEU A 78 -0.61 -0.01 -2.78
CA LEU A 78 -1.64 -0.95 -3.21
C LEU A 78 -1.00 -2.27 -3.68
N ALA A 79 0.01 -2.18 -4.55
CA ALA A 79 0.73 -3.36 -5.04
C ALA A 79 1.38 -4.15 -3.88
N GLY A 80 2.08 -3.46 -2.98
CA GLY A 80 2.72 -4.07 -1.81
C GLY A 80 1.72 -4.78 -0.89
N LYS A 81 0.55 -4.18 -0.63
CA LYS A 81 -0.49 -4.79 0.19
C LYS A 81 -1.12 -6.01 -0.46
N VAL A 82 -1.39 -5.96 -1.77
CA VAL A 82 -1.89 -7.13 -2.51
C VAL A 82 -0.89 -8.29 -2.42
N LEU A 83 0.41 -8.02 -2.57
CA LEU A 83 1.45 -9.03 -2.42
C LEU A 83 1.50 -9.60 -0.99
N ALA A 84 1.49 -8.74 0.03
CA ALA A 84 1.51 -9.17 1.43
C ALA A 84 0.32 -10.08 1.78
N VAL A 85 -0.89 -9.68 1.38
CA VAL A 85 -2.10 -10.49 1.56
C VAL A 85 -1.97 -11.83 0.82
N SER A 86 -1.50 -11.81 -0.43
CA SER A 86 -1.37 -13.03 -1.24
C SER A 86 -0.40 -14.04 -0.63
N ILE A 87 0.75 -13.56 -0.11
CA ILE A 87 1.75 -14.39 0.56
C ILE A 87 1.14 -15.05 1.80
N VAL A 88 0.49 -14.28 2.67
CA VAL A 88 -0.04 -14.79 3.94
C VAL A 88 -1.20 -15.77 3.72
N ILE A 89 -2.09 -15.49 2.77
CA ILE A 89 -3.17 -16.41 2.42
C ILE A 89 -2.63 -17.71 1.84
N SER A 90 -1.57 -17.67 1.03
CA SER A 90 -0.94 -18.89 0.50
C SER A 90 -0.37 -19.75 1.64
N ASN A 91 0.35 -19.14 2.58
CA ASN A 91 0.89 -19.84 3.75
C ASN A 91 -0.23 -20.35 4.68
N LEU A 92 -1.38 -19.66 4.75
CA LEU A 92 -2.53 -20.12 5.54
C LEU A 92 -3.12 -21.41 4.96
N VAL A 93 -3.18 -21.51 3.63
CA VAL A 93 -3.65 -22.71 2.94
C VAL A 93 -2.66 -23.88 3.11
N GLU A 94 -1.37 -23.59 3.17
CA GLU A 94 -0.30 -24.58 3.41
C GLU A 94 -0.22 -25.02 4.88
N GLY A 95 -0.78 -24.23 5.80
CA GLY A 95 -0.78 -24.51 7.24
C GLY A 95 0.41 -23.94 8.00
N ASP A 96 1.25 -23.14 7.35
CA ASP A 96 2.44 -22.51 7.93
C ASP A 96 2.13 -21.31 8.82
N VAL A 97 0.95 -20.71 8.65
CA VAL A 97 0.44 -19.61 9.50
C VAL A 97 -0.95 -19.94 10.02
N ASN A 98 -1.31 -19.38 11.18
CA ASN A 98 -2.65 -19.57 11.74
C ASN A 98 -3.64 -18.47 11.33
N GLY A 99 -4.93 -18.74 11.58
CA GLY A 99 -6.00 -17.78 11.27
C GLY A 99 -5.90 -16.44 12.01
N ARG A 100 -5.16 -16.35 13.13
CA ARG A 100 -4.96 -15.09 13.84
C ARG A 100 -4.01 -14.17 13.07
N LEU A 101 -2.90 -14.71 12.55
CA LEU A 101 -2.00 -13.94 11.69
C LEU A 101 -2.72 -13.48 10.42
N ALA A 102 -3.48 -14.37 9.80
CA ALA A 102 -4.30 -14.02 8.64
C ALA A 102 -5.32 -12.91 8.94
N ALA A 103 -5.93 -12.91 10.13
CA ALA A 103 -6.86 -11.86 10.56
C ALA A 103 -6.18 -10.49 10.73
N VAL A 104 -4.93 -10.44 11.22
CA VAL A 104 -4.14 -9.20 11.29
C VAL A 104 -3.93 -8.65 9.86
N VAL A 105 -3.54 -9.52 8.94
CA VAL A 105 -3.24 -9.17 7.54
C VAL A 105 -4.52 -8.84 6.76
N ALA A 106 -5.69 -9.33 7.18
CA ALA A 106 -6.98 -8.94 6.59
C ALA A 106 -7.24 -7.42 6.68
N GLY A 107 -6.61 -6.72 7.63
CA GLY A 107 -6.60 -5.25 7.67
C GLY A 107 -6.06 -4.62 6.37
N ASP A 108 -5.10 -5.26 5.72
CA ASP A 108 -4.55 -4.79 4.44
C ASP A 108 -5.53 -4.91 3.28
N ILE A 109 -6.46 -5.85 3.31
CA ILE A 109 -7.53 -5.96 2.30
C ILE A 109 -8.40 -4.70 2.33
N VAL A 110 -8.73 -4.19 3.52
CA VAL A 110 -9.49 -2.94 3.68
C VAL A 110 -8.72 -1.78 3.03
N PHE A 111 -7.41 -1.67 3.29
CA PHE A 111 -6.59 -0.64 2.66
C PHE A 111 -6.46 -0.82 1.15
N CYS A 112 -6.36 -2.04 0.63
CA CYS A 112 -6.36 -2.31 -0.82
C CYS A 112 -7.62 -1.73 -1.48
N VAL A 113 -8.80 -2.00 -0.90
CA VAL A 113 -10.08 -1.47 -1.40
C VAL A 113 -10.10 0.05 -1.32
N LEU A 114 -9.71 0.63 -0.19
CA LEU A 114 -9.73 2.08 0.01
C LEU A 114 -8.72 2.82 -0.89
N PHE A 115 -7.54 2.25 -1.12
CA PHE A 115 -6.53 2.80 -2.01
C PHE A 115 -6.99 2.74 -3.46
N THR A 116 -7.59 1.62 -3.87
CA THR A 116 -8.21 1.49 -5.18
C THR A 116 -9.31 2.53 -5.38
N TRP A 117 -10.17 2.72 -4.37
CA TRP A 117 -11.23 3.72 -4.43
C TRP A 117 -10.68 5.15 -4.50
N TYR A 118 -9.65 5.47 -3.74
CA TYR A 118 -8.93 6.76 -3.85
C TYR A 118 -8.32 6.96 -5.25
N LEU A 119 -7.68 5.92 -5.79
CA LEU A 119 -7.03 5.95 -7.11
C LEU A 119 -8.05 6.11 -8.25
N ALA A 120 -9.22 5.48 -8.14
CA ALA A 120 -10.31 5.61 -9.10
C ALA A 120 -11.02 6.96 -9.00
N SER A 121 -11.25 7.46 -7.78
CA SER A 121 -12.08 8.66 -7.55
C SER A 121 -11.36 9.99 -7.82
N ASN A 122 -10.03 9.97 -7.92
CA ASN A 122 -9.21 11.17 -8.04
C ASN A 122 -8.30 11.09 -9.28
N ARG A 123 -8.77 10.44 -10.36
CA ARG A 123 -8.01 10.31 -11.61
C ARG A 123 -7.60 11.71 -12.10
N PRO A 124 -6.34 11.89 -12.55
CA PRO A 124 -5.96 13.11 -13.26
C PRO A 124 -6.91 13.29 -14.44
N ALA A 125 -7.32 14.53 -14.71
CA ALA A 125 -8.08 14.81 -15.92
C ALA A 125 -7.26 14.31 -17.12
N THR A 126 -7.83 13.43 -17.93
CA THR A 126 -7.23 13.04 -19.20
C THR A 126 -7.14 14.32 -20.03
N ASP A 127 -5.93 14.79 -20.35
CA ASP A 127 -5.70 15.95 -21.21
C ASP A 127 -6.33 15.68 -22.58
N THR A 128 -7.62 16.02 -22.70
CA THR A 128 -8.40 15.91 -23.94
C THR A 128 -8.16 17.16 -24.81
N SER A 129 -7.37 18.12 -24.32
CA SER A 129 -6.91 19.31 -25.02
C SER A 129 -5.53 19.10 -25.66
N ALA A 130 -5.29 17.94 -26.29
CA ALA A 130 -4.27 17.92 -27.34
C ALA A 130 -4.78 18.85 -28.45
N PRO A 131 -4.12 19.99 -28.74
CA PRO A 131 -4.56 20.85 -29.82
C PRO A 131 -4.55 20.04 -31.12
N ALA A 132 -5.64 20.13 -31.88
CA ALA A 132 -5.72 19.52 -33.20
C ALA A 132 -4.44 19.87 -33.98
N PRO A 133 -3.78 18.90 -34.64
CA PRO A 133 -2.53 19.16 -35.33
C PRO A 133 -2.73 20.35 -36.26
N SER A 134 -1.89 21.39 -36.09
CA SER A 134 -2.02 22.60 -36.88
C SER A 134 -1.95 22.25 -38.36
N THR A 135 -2.84 22.85 -39.15
CA THR A 135 -2.98 22.64 -40.60
C THR A 135 -1.68 22.85 -41.37
N ALA A 136 -0.67 23.47 -40.77
CA ALA A 136 0.69 23.59 -41.31
C ALA A 136 1.38 22.22 -41.49
N ALA A 137 1.21 21.28 -40.55
CA ALA A 137 1.82 19.95 -40.63
C ALA A 137 1.16 19.02 -41.67
N GLN A 138 -0.10 19.30 -42.05
CA GLN A 138 -0.80 18.53 -43.09
C GLN A 138 -0.45 18.99 -44.52
N ARG A 139 0.09 20.21 -44.69
CA ARG A 139 0.49 20.72 -46.01
C ARG A 139 1.88 20.26 -46.44
N SER A 140 2.80 19.99 -45.50
CA SER A 140 4.15 19.47 -45.84
C SER A 140 4.18 17.99 -46.19
N ALA A 141 3.13 17.23 -45.85
CA ALA A 141 3.02 15.81 -46.18
C ALA A 141 2.28 15.54 -47.52
N ARG A 142 1.86 16.60 -48.22
CA ARG A 142 1.15 16.52 -49.52
C ARG A 142 1.91 17.17 -50.68
N ALA A 143 3.14 17.62 -50.45
CA ALA A 143 4.06 18.12 -51.47
C ALA A 143 5.21 17.13 -51.64
#